data_AF-A0A972D177-F1
#
_entry.id   AF-A0A972D177-F1
#
_cell.length_a   1.000
_cell.length_b   1.000
_cell.length_c   1.000
_cell.angle_alpha   90.00
_cell.angle_beta   90.00
_cell.angle_gamma   90.00
#
_symmetry.space_group_name_H-M   'P 1'
#
loop_
_entity.id
_entity.type
_entity.pdbx_description
1 polymer ?
#
loop_
_entity_poly.entity_id
_entity_poly.type
_entity_poly.pdbx_seq_one_letter_code
_entity_poly.pdbx_strand_id
1 'polypeptide(L)'
;MKNKERILWVVALFVVLLAFYFKTNEYKNLLTGSGQEKTMLHNENKRLEQIYYENKAAIEALEKEVENLKEELEPYKGFDETILISLKEKGFTGELKDIVLDLQSHRELIPYEGSLGGTMGFYSDEHIHVLSDKWVFAYFEDGHSFGFMLLEYDIKDGEIIWKVIDSYLF
;
A
#
# COMPACT_ATOMS: atom_id res chain seq x y z
N MET A 1 23.35 85.83 16.38
CA MET A 1 22.71 85.05 15.29
C MET A 1 23.54 83.84 14.85
N LYS A 2 24.87 83.96 14.62
CA LYS A 2 25.76 82.87 14.16
C LYS A 2 25.68 81.51 14.88
N ASN A 3 25.40 81.47 16.19
CA ASN A 3 25.39 80.20 16.94
C ASN A 3 24.11 79.38 16.69
N LYS A 4 22.96 80.01 16.42
CA LYS A 4 21.69 79.30 16.16
C LYS A 4 21.68 78.64 14.77
N GLU A 5 22.23 79.32 13.77
CA GLU A 5 22.41 78.78 12.41
C GLU A 5 23.37 77.59 12.40
N ARG A 6 24.48 77.65 13.14
CA ARG A 6 25.40 76.52 13.31
C ARG A 6 24.74 75.30 13.95
N ILE A 7 23.93 75.50 14.98
CA ILE A 7 23.17 74.41 15.61
C ILE A 7 22.19 73.78 14.61
N LEU A 8 21.48 74.60 13.82
CA LEU A 8 20.58 74.11 12.77
C LEU A 8 21.31 73.27 11.71
N TRP A 9 22.49 73.70 11.25
CA TRP A 9 23.29 72.93 10.30
C TRP A 9 23.81 71.60 10.87
N VAL A 10 24.22 71.59 12.13
CA VAL A 10 24.66 70.36 12.81
C VAL A 10 23.50 69.38 12.98
N VAL A 11 22.31 69.87 13.36
CA VAL A 11 21.10 69.05 13.47
C VAL A 11 20.68 68.50 12.11
N ALA A 12 20.68 69.34 11.06
CA ALA A 12 20.36 68.90 9.70
C ALA A 12 21.33 67.81 9.20
N LEU A 13 22.64 67.99 9.44
CA LEU A 13 23.64 66.98 9.11
C LEU A 13 23.40 65.67 9.88
N PHE A 14 23.08 65.77 11.17
CA PHE A 14 22.78 64.61 12.01
C PHE A 14 21.55 63.84 11.53
N VAL A 15 20.49 64.53 11.10
CA VAL A 15 19.29 63.91 10.52
C VAL A 15 19.61 63.18 9.21
N VAL A 16 20.44 63.77 8.35
CA VAL A 16 20.90 63.13 7.11
C VAL A 16 21.72 61.87 7.40
N LEU A 17 22.64 61.94 8.37
CA LEU A 17 23.44 60.79 8.79
C LEU A 17 22.59 59.67 9.39
N LEU A 18 21.58 60.00 10.20
CA LEU A 18 20.60 59.05 10.73
C LEU A 18 19.80 58.38 9.61
N ALA A 19 19.30 59.14 8.64
CA ALA A 19 18.58 58.60 7.49
C ALA A 19 19.46 57.64 6.67
N PHE A 20 20.73 58.00 6.46
CA PHE A 20 21.70 57.14 5.79
C PHE A 20 21.99 55.86 6.59
N TYR A 21 22.11 55.96 7.91
CA TYR A 21 22.27 54.81 8.80
C TYR A 21 21.09 53.85 8.73
N PHE A 22 19.85 54.35 8.82
CA PHE A 22 18.66 53.50 8.72
C PHE A 22 18.56 52.83 7.34
N LYS A 23 18.82 53.58 6.26
CA LYS A 23 18.76 53.04 4.90
C LYS A 23 19.83 51.98 4.68
N THR A 24 21.06 52.20 5.15
CA THR A 24 22.13 51.18 5.07
C THR A 24 21.83 49.94 5.90
N ASN A 25 21.18 50.07 7.06
CA ASN A 25 20.76 48.93 7.88
C ASN A 25 19.64 48.12 7.20
N GLU A 26 18.66 48.80 6.60
CA GLU A 26 17.58 48.17 5.82
C GLU A 26 18.15 47.36 4.63
N TYR A 27 19.08 47.95 3.87
CA TYR A 27 19.75 47.23 2.77
C TYR A 27 20.54 46.01 3.25
N LYS A 28 21.25 46.12 4.39
CA LYS A 28 21.95 44.97 4.98
C LYS A 28 20.99 43.84 5.35
N ASN A 29 19.88 44.16 6.00
CA ASN A 29 18.87 43.18 6.39
C ASN A 29 18.25 42.47 5.17
N LEU A 30 17.92 43.21 4.11
CA LEU A 30 17.41 42.64 2.85
C LEU A 30 18.43 41.72 2.18
N LEU A 31 19.71 42.12 2.13
CA LEU A 31 20.77 41.29 1.57
C LEU A 31 21.00 40.01 2.37
N THR A 32 20.98 40.09 3.71
CA THR A 32 21.10 38.92 4.58
C THR A 32 19.92 37.98 4.42
N GLY A 33 18.68 38.49 4.40
CA GLY A 33 17.48 37.69 4.22
C GLY A 33 17.45 36.98 2.86
N SER A 34 17.75 37.70 1.77
CA SER A 34 17.85 37.09 0.43
C SER A 34 18.98 36.07 0.33
N GLY A 35 20.11 36.29 1.01
CA GLY A 35 21.19 35.32 1.11
C GLY A 35 20.75 34.02 1.79
N GLN A 36 20.06 34.13 2.93
CA GLN A 36 19.51 32.99 3.67
C GLN A 36 18.49 32.21 2.82
N GLU A 37 17.56 32.91 2.16
CA GLU A 37 16.55 32.29 1.30
C GLU A 37 17.20 31.52 0.14
N LYS A 38 18.21 32.09 -0.54
CA LYS A 38 18.96 31.38 -1.59
C LYS A 38 19.64 30.13 -1.07
N THR A 39 20.22 30.17 0.12
CA THR A 39 20.83 28.98 0.74
C THR A 39 19.79 27.92 1.06
N MET A 40 18.62 28.31 1.58
CA MET A 40 17.51 27.38 1.84
C MET A 40 17.02 26.72 0.53
N LEU A 41 16.77 27.52 -0.51
CA LEU A 41 16.36 27.01 -1.82
C LEU A 41 17.40 26.07 -2.43
N HIS A 42 18.68 26.40 -2.31
CA HIS A 42 19.76 25.53 -2.77
C HIS A 42 19.76 24.19 -2.03
N ASN A 43 19.61 24.22 -0.70
CA ASN A 43 19.55 23.00 0.11
C ASN A 43 18.31 22.15 -0.21
N GLU A 44 17.16 22.79 -0.40
CA GLU A 44 15.92 22.09 -0.77
C GLU A 44 16.03 21.47 -2.16
N ASN A 45 16.60 22.18 -3.15
CA ASN A 45 16.86 21.61 -4.47
C ASN A 45 17.79 20.40 -4.39
N LYS A 46 18.86 20.47 -3.60
CA LYS A 46 19.77 19.33 -3.39
C LYS A 46 19.07 18.14 -2.74
N ARG A 47 18.19 18.41 -1.77
CA ARG A 47 17.37 17.38 -1.13
C ARG A 47 16.40 16.75 -2.12
N LEU A 48 15.74 17.54 -2.96
CA LEU A 48 14.83 17.05 -3.99
C LEU A 48 15.57 16.20 -5.03
N GLU A 49 16.76 16.61 -5.45
CA GLU A 49 17.61 15.80 -6.33
C GLU A 49 17.95 14.46 -5.69
N GLN A 50 18.33 14.44 -4.41
CA GLN A 50 18.60 13.20 -3.69
C GLN A 50 17.37 12.29 -3.66
N ILE A 51 16.21 12.81 -3.26
CA ILE A 51 14.95 12.05 -3.23
C ILE A 51 14.60 11.52 -4.62
N TYR A 52 14.83 12.30 -5.68
CA TYR A 52 14.58 11.87 -7.05
C TYR A 52 15.44 10.65 -7.41
N TYR A 53 16.75 10.67 -7.10
CA TYR A 53 17.63 9.54 -7.38
C TYR A 53 17.31 8.30 -6.51
N GLU A 54 16.96 8.50 -5.24
CA GLU A 54 16.52 7.42 -4.35
C GLU A 54 15.24 6.75 -4.87
N ASN A 55 14.23 7.54 -5.22
CA ASN A 55 12.98 7.03 -5.78
C ASN A 55 13.22 6.34 -7.13
N LYS A 56 14.08 6.88 -7.97
CA LYS A 56 14.44 6.26 -9.26
C LYS A 56 15.07 4.89 -9.04
N ALA A 57 16.03 4.76 -8.12
CA ALA A 57 16.65 3.49 -7.80
C ALA A 57 15.66 2.48 -7.20
N ALA A 58 14.72 2.95 -6.37
CA ALA A 58 13.67 2.11 -5.81
C ALA A 58 12.70 1.59 -6.89
N ILE A 59 12.32 2.43 -7.86
CA ILE A 59 11.49 2.01 -9.00
C ILE A 59 12.22 0.95 -9.83
N GLU A 60 13.49 1.17 -10.17
CA GLU A 60 14.29 0.19 -10.93
C GLU A 60 14.40 -1.16 -10.19
N ALA A 61 14.54 -1.14 -8.87
CA ALA A 61 14.58 -2.35 -8.05
C ALA A 61 13.23 -3.08 -8.04
N LEU A 62 12.12 -2.35 -7.88
CA LEU A 62 10.76 -2.91 -7.90
C LEU A 62 10.40 -3.48 -9.28
N GLU A 63 10.77 -2.80 -10.36
CA GLU A 63 10.56 -3.30 -11.72
C GLU A 63 11.26 -4.64 -11.93
N LYS A 64 12.49 -4.77 -11.42
CA LYS A 64 13.23 -6.03 -11.46
C LYS A 64 12.57 -7.13 -10.62
N GLU A 65 12.07 -6.79 -9.44
CA GLU A 65 11.35 -7.75 -8.59
C GLU A 65 10.06 -8.25 -9.26
N VAL A 66 9.29 -7.34 -9.86
CA VAL A 66 8.10 -7.68 -10.64
C VAL A 66 8.44 -8.60 -11.82
N GLU A 67 9.54 -8.34 -12.53
CA GLU A 67 9.95 -9.19 -13.64
C GLU A 67 10.36 -10.59 -13.18
N ASN A 68 11.13 -10.68 -12.09
CA ASN A 68 11.50 -11.97 -11.50
C ASN A 68 10.26 -12.75 -11.05
N LEU A 69 9.30 -12.10 -10.39
CA LEU A 69 8.05 -12.73 -9.96
C LEU A 69 7.22 -13.20 -11.15
N LYS A 70 7.18 -12.44 -12.25
CA LYS A 70 6.51 -12.89 -13.48
C LYS A 70 7.18 -14.15 -14.03
N GLU A 71 8.50 -14.18 -14.11
CA GLU A 71 9.24 -15.35 -14.58
C GLU A 71 8.98 -16.59 -13.69
N GLU A 72 8.94 -16.41 -12.37
CA GLU A 72 8.59 -17.46 -11.41
C GLU A 72 7.15 -17.97 -11.59
N LEU A 73 6.23 -17.08 -11.98
CA LEU A 73 4.82 -17.40 -12.18
C LEU A 73 4.48 -17.92 -13.59
N GLU A 74 5.34 -17.74 -14.60
CA GLU A 74 5.10 -18.22 -15.98
C GLU A 74 4.70 -19.71 -16.07
N PRO A 75 5.30 -20.65 -15.31
CA PRO A 75 4.88 -22.06 -15.31
C PRO A 75 3.43 -22.30 -14.86
N TYR A 76 2.85 -21.36 -14.11
CA TYR A 76 1.49 -21.44 -13.56
C TYR A 76 0.48 -20.64 -14.41
N LYS A 77 0.94 -20.00 -15.48
CA LYS A 77 0.09 -19.25 -16.38
C LYS A 77 -0.94 -20.16 -17.05
N GLY A 78 -2.20 -19.76 -17.03
CA GLY A 78 -3.30 -20.56 -17.57
C GLY A 78 -3.71 -21.75 -16.68
N PHE A 79 -3.15 -21.86 -15.47
CA PHE A 79 -3.59 -22.88 -14.51
C PHE A 79 -5.08 -22.71 -14.17
N ASP A 80 -5.49 -21.49 -13.82
CA ASP A 80 -6.89 -21.15 -13.56
C ASP A 80 -7.78 -21.40 -14.77
N GLU A 81 -7.29 -21.08 -15.98
CA GLU A 81 -8.01 -21.33 -17.24
C GLU A 81 -8.20 -22.84 -17.47
N THR A 82 -7.19 -23.65 -17.18
CA THR A 82 -7.24 -25.11 -17.30
C THR A 82 -8.26 -25.71 -16.33
N ILE A 83 -8.28 -25.23 -15.08
CA ILE A 83 -9.28 -25.63 -14.09
C ILE A 83 -10.68 -25.26 -14.60
N LEU A 84 -10.87 -24.01 -15.05
CA LEU A 84 -12.16 -23.53 -15.50
C LEU A 84 -12.67 -24.29 -16.74
N ILE A 85 -11.80 -24.66 -17.68
CA ILE A 85 -12.14 -25.51 -18.82
C ILE A 85 -12.65 -26.87 -18.34
N SER A 86 -11.92 -27.55 -17.45
CA SER A 86 -12.34 -28.85 -16.92
C SER A 86 -13.68 -28.77 -16.17
N LEU A 87 -13.89 -27.71 -15.39
CA LEU A 87 -15.16 -27.48 -14.69
C LEU A 87 -16.32 -27.23 -15.66
N LYS A 88 -16.09 -26.47 -16.73
CA LYS A 88 -17.10 -26.25 -17.78
C LYS A 88 -17.48 -27.56 -18.48
N GLU A 89 -16.53 -28.45 -18.69
CA GLU A 89 -16.79 -29.80 -19.21
C GLU A 89 -17.66 -30.65 -18.26
N LYS A 90 -17.59 -30.38 -16.94
CA LYS A 90 -18.46 -30.98 -15.92
C LYS A 90 -19.81 -30.27 -15.76
N GLY A 91 -20.11 -29.25 -16.57
CA GLY A 91 -21.38 -28.52 -16.55
C GLY A 91 -21.40 -27.30 -15.63
N PHE A 92 -20.25 -26.87 -15.10
CA PHE A 92 -20.14 -25.62 -14.35
C PHE A 92 -20.23 -24.41 -15.28
N THR A 93 -21.02 -23.40 -14.91
CA THR A 93 -21.24 -22.20 -15.74
C THR A 93 -20.72 -20.92 -15.11
N GLY A 94 -20.25 -20.99 -13.86
CA GLY A 94 -19.68 -19.86 -13.12
C GLY A 94 -18.18 -19.65 -13.38
N GLU A 95 -17.61 -18.80 -12.55
CA GLU A 95 -16.17 -18.51 -12.46
C GLU A 95 -15.56 -19.21 -11.24
N LEU A 96 -14.23 -19.31 -11.17
CA LEU A 96 -13.56 -19.93 -10.01
C LEU A 96 -13.93 -19.27 -8.68
N LYS A 97 -14.23 -17.96 -8.71
CA LYS A 97 -14.69 -17.22 -7.53
C LYS A 97 -16.02 -17.75 -6.99
N ASP A 98 -16.89 -18.28 -7.83
CA ASP A 98 -18.18 -18.79 -7.38
C ASP A 98 -18.02 -20.05 -6.51
N ILE A 99 -16.97 -20.86 -6.76
CA ILE A 99 -16.62 -22.02 -5.92
C ILE A 99 -16.20 -21.57 -4.52
N VAL A 100 -15.42 -20.49 -4.45
CA VAL A 100 -14.97 -19.90 -3.18
C VAL A 100 -16.16 -19.36 -2.39
N LEU A 101 -17.04 -18.60 -3.05
CA LEU A 101 -18.23 -18.03 -2.42
C LEU A 101 -19.22 -19.10 -1.96
N ASP A 102 -19.37 -20.17 -2.73
CA ASP A 102 -20.19 -21.32 -2.37
C ASP A 102 -19.66 -21.99 -1.10
N LEU A 103 -18.35 -22.31 -1.04
CA LEU A 103 -17.72 -22.90 0.15
C LEU A 103 -17.93 -22.06 1.41
N GLN A 104 -17.88 -20.73 1.29
CA GLN A 104 -18.10 -19.83 2.43
C GLN A 104 -19.49 -19.96 3.06
N SER A 105 -20.47 -20.43 2.30
CA SER A 105 -21.82 -20.68 2.81
C SER A 105 -21.95 -22.02 3.56
N HIS A 106 -20.97 -22.91 3.41
CA HIS A 106 -21.00 -24.30 3.89
C HIS A 106 -20.22 -24.54 5.18
N ARG A 107 -20.51 -23.75 6.22
CA ARG A 107 -19.82 -23.88 7.53
C ARG A 107 -20.01 -25.27 8.17
N GLU A 108 -21.10 -25.96 7.86
CA GLU A 108 -21.42 -27.30 8.36
C GLU A 108 -20.42 -28.37 7.91
N LEU A 109 -19.56 -28.07 6.94
CA LEU A 109 -18.46 -28.94 6.53
C LEU A 109 -17.34 -28.96 7.60
N ILE A 110 -17.23 -27.93 8.44
CA ILE A 110 -16.17 -27.83 9.44
C ILE A 110 -16.50 -28.79 10.60
N PRO A 111 -15.66 -29.81 10.88
CA PRO A 111 -15.97 -30.84 11.87
C PRO A 111 -15.62 -30.43 13.31
N TYR A 112 -15.43 -29.14 13.56
CA TYR A 112 -15.04 -28.57 14.84
C TYR A 112 -16.07 -27.57 15.32
N GLU A 113 -16.39 -27.63 16.61
CA GLU A 113 -17.25 -26.66 17.25
C GLU A 113 -16.47 -25.39 17.61
N GLY A 114 -17.17 -24.26 17.58
CA GLY A 114 -16.61 -23.00 18.04
C GLY A 114 -16.44 -22.95 19.56
N SER A 115 -15.45 -22.17 20.00
CA SER A 115 -15.11 -21.93 21.39
C SER A 115 -15.50 -20.51 21.83
N LEU A 116 -15.78 -20.34 23.12
CA LEU A 116 -16.05 -19.03 23.74
C LEU A 116 -17.15 -18.20 23.05
N GLY A 117 -18.12 -18.87 22.41
CA GLY A 117 -19.20 -18.22 21.68
C GLY A 117 -18.84 -17.81 20.25
N GLY A 118 -17.62 -18.09 19.79
CA GLY A 118 -17.24 -18.05 18.38
C GLY A 118 -17.98 -19.10 17.56
N THR A 119 -18.11 -18.85 16.26
CA THR A 119 -18.69 -19.81 15.30
C THR A 119 -17.61 -20.16 14.30
N MET A 120 -17.39 -21.45 14.05
CA MET A 120 -16.46 -21.86 13.00
C MET A 120 -17.01 -21.47 11.63
N GLY A 121 -16.16 -20.90 10.79
CA GLY A 121 -16.54 -20.50 9.44
C GLY A 121 -15.35 -20.18 8.53
N PHE A 122 -15.67 -20.07 7.25
CA PHE A 122 -14.74 -19.59 6.22
C PHE A 122 -15.00 -18.11 5.98
N TYR A 123 -14.17 -17.23 6.55
CA TYR A 123 -14.45 -15.79 6.60
C TYR A 123 -13.68 -14.92 5.60
N SER A 124 -12.72 -15.50 4.86
CA SER A 124 -11.89 -14.78 3.89
C SER A 124 -11.82 -15.56 2.58
N ASP A 125 -12.00 -14.89 1.44
CA ASP A 125 -11.79 -15.47 0.12
C ASP A 125 -10.28 -15.67 -0.17
N GLU A 126 -9.43 -14.82 0.40
CA GLU A 126 -7.97 -14.90 0.26
C GLU A 126 -7.36 -16.17 0.88
N HIS A 127 -8.07 -16.84 1.79
CA HIS A 127 -7.61 -18.07 2.44
C HIS A 127 -8.31 -19.34 1.95
N ILE A 128 -8.98 -19.25 0.80
CA ILE A 128 -9.58 -20.39 0.10
C ILE A 128 -8.93 -20.50 -1.27
N HIS A 129 -8.24 -21.62 -1.49
CA HIS A 129 -7.44 -21.85 -2.69
C HIS A 129 -8.01 -23.03 -3.47
N VAL A 130 -8.54 -22.75 -4.67
CA VAL A 130 -8.93 -23.79 -5.63
C VAL A 130 -7.65 -24.39 -6.21
N LEU A 131 -7.37 -25.64 -5.85
CA LEU A 131 -6.12 -26.32 -6.22
C LEU A 131 -6.22 -27.04 -7.56
N SER A 132 -7.42 -27.47 -7.94
CA SER A 132 -7.70 -28.15 -9.20
C SER A 132 -9.20 -28.12 -9.47
N ASP A 133 -9.65 -28.75 -10.54
CA ASP A 133 -11.06 -29.01 -10.85
C ASP A 133 -11.75 -30.02 -9.91
N LYS A 134 -11.10 -30.32 -8.77
CA LYS A 134 -11.48 -31.39 -7.85
C LYS A 134 -11.21 -31.03 -6.39
N TRP A 135 -10.17 -30.26 -6.09
CA TRP A 135 -9.75 -29.99 -4.71
C TRP A 135 -9.69 -28.51 -4.37
N VAL A 136 -10.03 -28.20 -3.13
CA VAL A 136 -9.89 -26.88 -2.51
C VAL A 136 -9.17 -27.03 -1.17
N PHE A 137 -8.23 -26.14 -0.90
CA PHE A 137 -7.62 -25.97 0.41
C PHE A 137 -8.18 -24.71 1.06
N ALA A 138 -8.68 -24.81 2.28
CA ALA A 138 -9.38 -23.71 2.93
C ALA A 138 -8.95 -23.54 4.39
N TYR A 139 -8.73 -22.30 4.80
CA TYR A 139 -8.62 -21.89 6.19
C TYR A 139 -10.01 -21.67 6.80
N PHE A 140 -10.20 -22.11 8.04
CA PHE A 140 -11.39 -21.81 8.82
C PHE A 140 -11.00 -21.36 10.24
N GLU A 141 -11.87 -20.57 10.88
CA GLU A 141 -11.66 -20.11 12.26
C GLU A 141 -12.97 -19.78 12.96
N ASP A 142 -12.89 -19.52 14.27
CA ASP A 142 -13.96 -18.93 15.07
C ASP A 142 -13.55 -17.63 15.81
N GLY A 143 -12.35 -17.12 15.50
CA GLY A 143 -11.71 -15.98 16.17
C GLY A 143 -10.87 -16.33 17.41
N HIS A 144 -10.84 -17.59 17.85
CA HIS A 144 -10.01 -18.09 18.96
C HIS A 144 -9.13 -19.26 18.54
N SER A 145 -9.71 -20.21 17.83
CA SER A 145 -9.06 -21.35 17.20
C SER A 145 -9.21 -21.25 15.69
N PHE A 146 -8.24 -21.83 14.99
CA PHE A 146 -8.23 -21.86 13.54
C PHE A 146 -7.73 -23.21 13.04
N GLY A 147 -7.98 -23.50 11.78
CA GLY A 147 -7.54 -24.73 11.17
C GLY A 147 -7.54 -24.66 9.67
N PHE A 148 -7.20 -25.80 9.08
CA PHE A 148 -7.19 -25.95 7.64
C PHE A 148 -7.93 -27.21 7.24
N MET A 149 -8.52 -27.17 6.05
CA MET A 149 -9.24 -28.28 5.44
C MET A 149 -8.75 -28.49 4.01
N LEU A 150 -8.66 -29.77 3.64
CA LEU A 150 -8.63 -30.19 2.25
C LEU A 150 -10.02 -30.74 1.91
N LEU A 151 -10.67 -30.14 0.92
CA LEU A 151 -11.99 -30.54 0.44
C LEU A 151 -11.89 -31.05 -0.99
N GLU A 152 -12.70 -32.06 -1.30
CA GLU A 152 -13.03 -32.49 -2.65
C GLU A 152 -14.38 -31.87 -3.02
N TYR A 153 -14.52 -31.44 -4.26
CA TYR A 153 -15.78 -30.96 -4.81
C TYR A 153 -16.06 -31.55 -6.19
N ASP A 154 -17.34 -31.63 -6.52
CA ASP A 154 -17.85 -32.11 -7.80
C ASP A 154 -19.03 -31.24 -8.24
N ILE A 155 -19.33 -31.24 -9.53
CA ILE A 155 -20.43 -30.45 -10.11
C ILE A 155 -21.54 -31.42 -10.52
N LYS A 156 -22.73 -31.25 -9.94
CA LYS A 156 -23.91 -32.07 -10.24
C LYS A 156 -25.11 -31.19 -10.48
N ASP A 157 -25.68 -31.28 -11.68
CA ASP A 157 -26.84 -30.48 -12.10
C ASP A 157 -26.66 -28.96 -11.92
N GLY A 158 -25.41 -28.49 -12.01
CA GLY A 158 -25.03 -27.08 -11.82
C GLY A 158 -24.76 -26.68 -10.37
N GLU A 159 -24.92 -27.58 -9.40
CA GLU A 159 -24.63 -27.37 -7.99
C GLU A 159 -23.26 -27.95 -7.60
N ILE A 160 -22.60 -27.30 -6.62
CA ILE A 160 -21.31 -27.75 -6.09
C ILE A 160 -21.58 -28.69 -4.91
N ILE A 161 -21.02 -29.90 -4.99
CA ILE A 161 -21.15 -30.91 -3.94
C ILE A 161 -19.80 -31.09 -3.25
N TRP A 162 -19.78 -30.81 -1.95
CA TRP A 162 -18.57 -30.86 -1.14
C TRP A 162 -18.38 -32.18 -0.41
N LYS A 163 -17.11 -32.51 -0.17
CA LYS A 163 -16.69 -33.61 0.68
C LYS A 163 -15.39 -33.25 1.40
N VAL A 164 -15.40 -33.38 2.72
CA VAL A 164 -14.19 -33.21 3.53
C VAL A 164 -13.25 -34.40 3.27
N ILE A 165 -12.01 -34.11 2.88
CA ILE A 165 -10.97 -35.12 2.70
C ILE A 165 -10.12 -35.22 3.96
N ASP A 166 -9.66 -34.08 4.48
CA ASP A 166 -8.89 -33.99 5.71
C ASP A 166 -9.07 -32.62 6.37
N SER A 167 -8.85 -32.57 7.68
CA SER A 167 -8.94 -31.34 8.47
C SER A 167 -8.10 -31.41 9.73
N TYR A 168 -7.55 -30.28 10.17
CA TYR A 168 -6.87 -30.16 11.45
C TYR A 168 -7.04 -28.77 12.07
N LEU A 169 -6.96 -28.70 13.39
CA LEU A 169 -7.23 -27.53 14.23
C LEU A 169 -6.00 -27.15 15.07
N PHE A 170 -5.85 -25.86 15.36
CA PHE A 170 -4.85 -25.26 16.24
C PHE A 170 -5.49 -24.51 17.42
#